data_AF-A0AAN9AFT0-F1
#
_entry.id   AF-A0AAN9AFT0-F1
#
_cell.length_a   1.000
_cell.length_b   1.000
_cell.length_c   1.000
_cell.angle_alpha   90.00
_cell.angle_beta   90.00
_cell.angle_gamma   90.00
#
_symmetry.space_group_name_H-M   'P 1'
#
loop_
_entity.id
_entity.type
_entity.pdbx_description
1 polymer ?
#
loop_
_entity_poly.entity_id
_entity_poly.type
_entity_poly.pdbx_seq_one_letter_code
_entity_poly.pdbx_strand_id
1 'polypeptide(L)' 'MDNVVSVETDDNGRMRAKALREAVSVAKASGGEPFFVNATAGTTVLGSYDPFEELADICAEEGLWLHVDISRIS' A
#
# COMPACT_ATOMS: atom_id res chain seq x y z
N MET A 1 -2.64 19.27 -2.60
CA MET A 1 -2.36 18.01 -1.88
C MET A 1 -3.07 16.93 -2.69
N ASP A 2 -2.69 16.77 -3.96
CA ASP A 2 -3.57 16.17 -4.98
C ASP A 2 -2.98 14.89 -5.60
N ASN A 3 -1.86 14.41 -5.05
CA ASN A 3 -1.09 13.29 -5.60
C ASN A 3 -1.03 12.11 -4.61
N VAL A 4 -1.76 12.19 -3.49
CA VAL A 4 -1.79 11.16 -2.45
C VAL A 4 -3.15 10.48 -2.53
N VAL A 5 -3.15 9.18 -2.85
CA VAL A 5 -4.35 8.37 -2.90
C VAL A 5 -4.42 7.52 -1.63
N SER A 6 -5.48 7.71 -0.85
CA SER A 6 -5.74 6.89 0.33
C SER A 6 -6.25 5.52 -0.09
N VAL A 7 -5.59 4.46 0.38
CA VAL A 7 -5.98 3.07 0.13
C VAL A 7 -6.76 2.55 1.33
N GLU A 8 -7.82 1.77 1.08
CA GLU A 8 -8.62 1.17 2.14
C GLU A 8 -7.80 0.15 2.96
N THR A 9 -7.95 0.20 4.27
CA THR A 9 -7.34 -0.76 5.21
C THR A 9 -8.37 -1.79 5.68
N ASP A 10 -7.91 -2.93 6.17
CA ASP A 10 -8.75 -3.91 6.86
C ASP A 10 -9.08 -3.48 8.30
N ASP A 11 -9.88 -4.28 8.99
CA ASP A 11 -10.29 -4.05 10.39
C ASP A 11 -9.10 -4.07 11.38
N ASN A 12 -7.94 -4.60 10.94
CA ASN A 12 -6.70 -4.62 11.71
C ASN A 12 -5.77 -3.44 11.37
N GLY A 13 -6.21 -2.51 10.51
CA GLY A 13 -5.42 -1.38 10.04
C GLY A 13 -4.33 -1.77 9.03
N ARG A 14 -4.44 -2.95 8.40
CA ARG A 14 -3.53 -3.40 7.35
C ARG A 14 -3.99 -2.91 5.98
N MET A 15 -3.08 -2.52 5.12
CA MET A 15 -3.39 -2.13 3.74
C MET A 15 -3.96 -3.33 2.96
N ARG A 16 -5.11 -3.15 2.31
CA ARG A 16 -5.69 -4.19 1.45
C ARG A 16 -5.01 -4.19 0.09
N ALA A 17 -4.33 -5.29 -0.26
CA ALA A 17 -3.68 -5.48 -1.55
C ALA A 17 -4.63 -5.24 -2.74
N LYS A 18 -5.89 -5.71 -2.63
CA LYS A 18 -6.91 -5.46 -3.65
C LYS A 18 -7.23 -3.97 -3.83
N ALA A 19 -7.38 -3.23 -2.72
CA ALA A 19 -7.66 -1.80 -2.77
C ALA A 19 -6.47 -1.02 -3.35
N LEU A 20 -5.24 -1.45 -3.08
CA LEU A 20 -4.05 -0.88 -3.71
C LEU A 20 -4.08 -1.05 -5.24
N ARG A 21 -4.37 -2.26 -5.72
CA ARG A 21 -4.47 -2.53 -7.16
C ARG A 21 -5.56 -1.68 -7.84
N GLU A 22 -6.71 -1.54 -7.20
CA GLU A 22 -7.79 -0.67 -7.69
C GLU A 22 -7.36 0.80 -7.72
N ALA A 23 -6.70 1.29 -6.67
CA ALA A 23 -6.18 2.66 -6.60
C ALA A 23 -5.15 2.95 -7.70
N VAL A 24 -4.22 2.02 -7.95
CA VAL A 24 -3.22 2.11 -9.03
C VAL A 24 -3.92 2.16 -10.39
N SER A 25 -4.91 1.30 -10.62
CA SER A 25 -5.67 1.29 -11.87
C SER A 25 -6.45 2.59 -12.10
N VAL A 26 -7.05 3.15 -11.05
CA VAL A 26 -7.78 4.43 -11.12
C VAL A 26 -6.82 5.60 -11.37
N ALA A 27 -5.65 5.59 -10.72
CA ALA A 27 -4.62 6.60 -10.95
C ALA A 27 -4.11 6.56 -12.39
N LYS A 28 -3.79 5.37 -12.92
CA LYS A 28 -3.42 5.17 -14.33
C LYS A 28 -4.53 5.61 -15.29
N ALA A 29 -5.78 5.25 -15.01
CA ALA A 29 -6.93 5.65 -15.84
C ALA A 29 -7.20 7.16 -15.82
N SER A 30 -6.87 7.84 -14.73
CA SER A 30 -6.96 9.29 -14.60
C SER A 30 -5.80 10.04 -15.28
N GLY A 31 -4.89 9.32 -15.95
CA GLY A 31 -3.69 9.87 -16.58
C GLY A 31 -2.54 10.16 -15.61
N GLY A 32 -2.66 9.72 -14.36
CA GLY A 32 -1.59 9.76 -13.38
C GLY A 32 -0.63 8.59 -13.54
N GLU A 33 0.64 8.80 -13.23
CA GLU A 33 1.66 7.76 -13.25
C GLU A 33 2.02 7.39 -11.80
N PRO A 34 1.34 6.38 -11.20
CA PRO A 34 1.72 5.93 -9.87
C PRO A 34 3.13 5.35 -9.93
N PHE A 35 4.01 5.81 -9.05
CA PHE A 35 5.41 5.40 -9.00
C PHE A 35 5.84 4.89 -7.61
N PHE A 36 5.03 5.15 -6.59
CA PHE A 36 5.39 4.93 -5.19
C PHE A 36 4.22 4.39 -4.39
N VAL A 37 4.49 3.36 -3.59
CA VAL A 37 3.57 2.79 -2.62
C VAL A 37 4.24 2.81 -1.26
N ASN A 38 3.58 3.45 -0.28
CA ASN A 38 4.03 3.46 1.11
C ASN A 38 3.21 2.46 1.93
N ALA A 39 3.78 1.30 2.21
CA ALA A 39 3.22 0.32 3.14
C ALA A 39 3.78 0.56 4.55
N THR A 40 2.98 0.26 5.59
CA THR A 40 3.38 0.51 6.98
C THR A 40 3.50 -0.81 7.73
N ALA A 41 4.72 -1.18 8.08
CA ALA A 41 5.03 -2.35 8.88
C ALA A 41 5.04 -2.02 10.37
N GLY A 42 3.87 -2.00 11.01
CA GLY A 42 3.77 -2.02 12.46
C GLY A 42 2.69 -1.13 13.05
N THR A 43 1.48 -1.68 13.20
CA THR A 43 0.50 -1.20 14.17
C THR A 43 0.52 -2.14 15.39
N THR A 44 1.08 -1.64 16.49
CA THR A 44 1.39 -2.37 17.73
C THR A 44 0.18 -2.96 18.45
N VAL A 45 -1.05 -2.61 18.04
CA VAL A 45 -2.26 -3.00 18.78
C VAL A 45 -2.76 -4.41 18.40
N LEU A 46 -2.38 -4.95 17.23
CA LEU A 46 -2.98 -6.20 16.71
C LEU A 46 -1.99 -7.24 16.15
N GLY A 47 -0.68 -7.06 16.31
CA GLY A 47 0.33 -8.04 15.84
C GLY A 47 0.20 -8.37 14.34
N SER A 48 -0.24 -7.36 13.58
CA SER A 48 -0.86 -7.52 12.29
C SER A 48 0.02 -6.88 11.24
N TYR A 49 0.71 -7.73 10.46
CA TYR A 49 1.58 -7.30 9.37
C TYR A 49 0.75 -7.15 8.08
N ASP A 50 1.00 -6.09 7.32
CA ASP A 50 0.54 -6.01 5.93
C ASP A 50 0.99 -7.27 5.16
N PRO A 51 0.19 -7.75 4.19
CA PRO A 51 0.58 -8.87 3.34
C PRO A 51 1.69 -8.41 2.37
N PHE A 52 2.92 -8.29 2.87
CA PHE A 52 4.06 -7.77 2.09
C PHE A 52 4.34 -8.57 0.83
N GLU A 53 4.11 -9.89 0.84
CA GLU A 53 4.25 -10.72 -0.36
C GLU A 53 3.26 -10.29 -1.45
N GLU A 54 1.97 -10.18 -1.12
CA GLU A 54 0.96 -9.73 -2.09
C GLU A 54 1.21 -8.29 -2.57
N LEU A 55 1.65 -7.41 -1.68
CA LEU A 55 1.97 -6.02 -2.04
C LEU A 55 3.22 -5.95 -2.93
N ALA A 56 4.24 -6.76 -2.66
CA ALA A 56 5.45 -6.84 -3.46
C ALA A 56 5.16 -7.40 -4.86
N ASP A 57 4.31 -8.43 -4.95
CA ASP A 57 3.88 -9.00 -6.23
C ASP A 57 3.15 -7.95 -7.08
N ILE A 58 2.20 -7.21 -6.49
CA ILE A 58 1.49 -6.12 -7.19
C ILE A 58 2.47 -5.03 -7.62
N CYS A 59 3.40 -4.63 -6.76
CA CYS A 59 4.37 -3.59 -7.10
C CYS A 59 5.31 -4.05 -8.22
N ALA A 60 5.71 -5.32 -8.22
CA ALA A 60 6.54 -5.90 -9.27
C ALA A 60 5.80 -6.00 -10.62
N GLU A 61 4.52 -6.41 -10.60
CA GLU A 61 3.65 -6.46 -11.79
C GLU A 61 3.43 -5.06 -12.39
N GLU A 62 3.21 -4.06 -11.55
CA GLU A 62 2.82 -2.71 -11.97
C GLU A 62 4.01 -1.76 -12.15
N GLY A 63 5.23 -2.20 -11.79
CA GLY A 63 6.48 -1.41 -11.88
C GLY A 63 6.61 -0.32 -10.80
N LEU A 64 6.00 -0.52 -9.64
CA LEU A 64 5.93 0.47 -8.56
C LEU A 64 7.06 0.29 -7.54
N TRP A 65 7.51 1.40 -6.95
CA TRP A 65 8.44 1.33 -5.83
C TRP A 65 7.67 1.09 -4.51
N LEU A 66 7.90 -0.06 -3.89
CA LEU A 66 7.35 -0.40 -2.57
C LEU A 66 8.30 0.10 -1.48
N HIS A 67 7.86 1.09 -0.71
CA HIS A 67 8.52 1.52 0.51
C HIS A 67 7.78 0.98 1.72
N VAL A 68 8.52 0.31 2.59
CA VAL A 68 7.99 -0.26 3.83
C VAL A 68 8.53 0.56 4.98
N ASP A 69 7.65 1.35 5.61
CA ASP A 69 8.00 2.11 6.80
C ASP A 69 7.84 1.22 8.04
N ILE A 70 8.90 1.11 8.85
CA ILE A 70 8.92 0.28 10.05
C ILE A 70 8.79 1.22 11.25
N SER A 71 7.55 1.41 11.72
CA SER A 71 7.28 2.14 12.96
C SER A 71 7.62 1.29 14.17
N ARG A 72 8.38 1.89 15.10
CA ARG A 72 9.01 1.22 16.24
C ARG A 72 8.00 0.44 17.10
N ILE A 73 8.30 -0.83 17.33
CA ILE A 73 7.69 -1.65 18.38
C ILE A 73 8.40 -1.25 19.68
N SER A 74 7.71 -0.56 20.60
CA SER A 74 8.18 -0.33 21.97
C SER A 74 7.39 -1.18 22.95
#